data_AF-A0A511MGW5-F1
#
_entry.id   AF-A0A511MGW5-F1
#
_cell.length_a   1.000
_cell.length_b   1.000
_cell.length_c   1.000
_cell.angle_alpha   90.00
_cell.angle_beta   90.00
_cell.angle_gamma   90.00
#
_symmetry.space_group_name_H-M   'P 1'
#
loop_
_entity.id
_entity.type
_entity.pdbx_description
1 polymer ?
#
loop_
_entity_poly.entity_id
_entity_poly.type
_entity_poly.pdbx_seq_one_letter_code
_entity_poly.pdbx_strand_id
1 'polypeptide(L)'
;MTVDGPYEIPPLDDAADISRTTAPQPGETLADTRNWAGFGLLFIGVLLAVAAAVVALWGFGAAALVVTIFAVVTVLAGVALVAVEQVRRRARNTAAPEEAPAWQAVAPPGS
;
A
#
# COMPACT_ATOMS: atom_id res chain seq x y z
N MET A 1 -3.89 -44.75 14.48
CA MET A 1 -3.20 -43.53 14.96
C MET A 1 -4.25 -42.44 15.01
N THR A 2 -4.99 -42.39 16.12
CA THR A 2 -6.08 -41.42 16.35
C THR A 2 -5.49 -40.18 16.99
N VAL A 3 -5.70 -39.04 16.34
CA VAL A 3 -5.37 -37.71 16.87
C VAL A 3 -6.58 -37.26 17.70
N ASP A 4 -6.63 -37.71 18.95
CA ASP A 4 -7.58 -37.23 19.97
C ASP A 4 -6.77 -36.52 21.06
N GLY A 5 -6.34 -35.29 20.75
CA GLY A 5 -5.87 -34.33 21.75
C GLY A 5 -6.93 -33.25 21.92
N PRO A 6 -7.15 -32.72 23.13
CA PRO A 6 -7.94 -31.51 23.28
C PRO A 6 -7.24 -30.43 22.44
N TYR A 7 -7.99 -29.63 21.69
CA TYR A 7 -7.41 -28.44 21.08
C TYR A 7 -6.93 -27.52 22.21
N GLU A 8 -5.68 -27.70 22.67
CA GLU A 8 -4.98 -26.73 23.48
C GLU A 8 -4.81 -25.50 22.59
N ILE A 9 -5.59 -24.47 22.86
CA ILE A 9 -5.32 -23.14 22.33
C ILE A 9 -3.92 -22.79 22.88
N PRO A 10 -2.90 -22.56 22.02
CA PRO A 10 -1.60 -22.12 22.48
C PRO A 10 -1.76 -20.91 23.40
N PRO A 11 -0.94 -20.78 24.46
CA PRO A 11 -1.00 -19.59 25.31
C PRO A 11 -0.94 -18.36 24.41
N LEU A 12 -1.80 -17.37 24.66
CA LEU A 12 -1.89 -16.09 23.93
C LEU A 12 -0.59 -15.27 23.93
N ASP A 13 0.52 -15.82 24.42
CA ASP A 13 1.87 -15.28 24.29
C ASP A 13 2.35 -15.24 22.83
N ASP A 14 1.76 -16.06 21.94
CA ASP A 14 1.91 -15.93 20.48
C ASP A 14 1.21 -14.67 19.90
N ALA A 15 0.38 -13.95 20.68
CA ALA A 15 -0.12 -12.63 20.28
C ALA A 15 1.02 -11.60 20.18
N ALA A 16 2.18 -11.87 20.80
CA ALA A 16 3.39 -11.07 20.62
C ALA A 16 4.03 -11.27 19.23
N ASP A 17 3.61 -12.25 18.43
CA ASP A 17 4.10 -12.40 17.06
C ASP A 17 3.51 -11.33 16.13
N ILE A 18 2.27 -10.92 16.38
CA ILE A 18 1.56 -9.90 15.59
C ILE A 18 2.26 -8.54 15.68
N SER A 19 2.88 -8.24 16.83
CA SER A 19 3.65 -7.01 17.06
C SER A 19 5.10 -7.08 16.58
N ARG A 20 5.61 -8.27 16.24
CA ARG A 20 6.95 -8.48 15.67
C ARG A 20 6.94 -8.56 14.15
N THR A 21 5.78 -8.76 13.51
CA THR A 21 5.70 -8.73 12.05
C THR A 21 5.90 -7.32 11.50
N THR A 22 7.04 -7.08 10.86
CA THR A 22 7.31 -5.85 10.07
C THR A 22 6.67 -5.92 8.67
N ALA A 23 5.89 -6.98 8.42
CA ALA A 23 5.19 -7.18 7.16
C ALA A 23 4.07 -6.14 7.02
N PRO A 24 3.91 -5.49 5.85
CA PRO A 24 2.85 -4.52 5.63
C PRO A 24 1.48 -5.13 5.94
N GLN A 25 0.74 -4.53 6.88
CA GLN A 25 -0.53 -5.07 7.30
C GLN A 25 -1.62 -4.73 6.25
N PRO A 26 -2.56 -5.64 5.94
CA PRO A 26 -3.64 -5.35 5.00
C PRO A 26 -4.39 -4.06 5.39
N GLY A 27 -4.45 -3.08 4.48
CA GLY A 27 -5.13 -1.80 4.72
C GLY A 27 -4.25 -0.67 5.25
N GLU A 28 -3.00 -0.92 5.62
CA GLU A 28 -2.07 0.11 6.13
C GLU A 28 -1.80 1.23 5.12
N THR A 29 -1.89 0.93 3.83
CA THR A 29 -1.78 1.89 2.73
C THR A 29 -2.97 2.87 2.65
N LEU A 30 -4.15 2.46 3.11
CA LEU A 30 -5.36 3.30 3.21
C LEU A 30 -5.41 4.07 4.54
N ALA A 31 -4.84 3.52 5.61
CA ALA A 31 -4.77 4.17 6.91
C ALA A 31 -3.77 5.34 6.94
N ASP A 32 -2.71 5.31 6.11
CA ASP A 32 -1.71 6.38 6.07
C ASP A 32 -2.28 7.67 5.44
N THR A 33 -2.49 8.68 6.27
CA THR A 33 -2.98 10.02 5.89
C THR A 33 -2.17 10.66 4.77
N ARG A 34 -0.87 10.37 4.66
CA ARG A 34 -0.03 10.97 3.61
C ARG A 34 -0.33 10.42 2.21
N ASN A 35 -0.88 9.21 2.11
CA ASN A 35 -1.23 8.60 0.85
C ASN A 35 -2.57 9.13 0.29
N TRP A 36 -3.42 9.74 1.14
CA TRP A 36 -4.70 10.33 0.76
C TRP A 36 -4.58 11.47 -0.23
N ALA A 37 -3.49 12.25 -0.17
CA ALA A 37 -3.25 13.32 -1.15
C ALA A 37 -3.13 12.76 -2.58
N GLY A 38 -2.42 11.63 -2.74
CA GLY A 38 -2.26 10.97 -4.03
C GLY A 38 -3.57 10.37 -4.54
N PHE A 39 -4.31 9.67 -3.67
CA PHE A 39 -5.63 9.15 -4.00
C PHE A 39 -6.65 10.25 -4.33
N GLY A 40 -6.61 11.38 -3.61
CA GLY A 40 -7.44 12.55 -3.88
C GLY A 40 -7.17 13.12 -5.27
N LEU A 41 -5.90 13.28 -5.65
CA LEU A 41 -5.53 13.72 -7.00
C LEU A 41 -6.01 12.75 -8.08
N LEU A 42 -5.85 11.43 -7.86
CA LEU A 42 -6.34 10.42 -8.80
C LEU A 42 -7.85 10.52 -8.99
N PHE A 43 -8.61 10.66 -7.90
CA PHE A 43 -10.06 10.81 -7.96
C PHE A 43 -10.47 12.06 -8.75
N ILE A 44 -9.86 13.22 -8.46
CA ILE A 44 -10.11 14.47 -9.20
C ILE A 44 -9.76 14.30 -10.68
N GLY A 45 -8.63 13.66 -11.00
CA GLY A 45 -8.22 13.40 -12.37
C GLY A 45 -9.23 12.56 -13.15
N VAL A 46 -9.82 11.53 -12.52
CA VAL A 46 -10.89 10.73 -13.12
C VAL A 46 -12.15 11.57 -13.34
N LEU A 47 -12.56 12.40 -12.38
CA LEU A 47 -13.71 13.29 -12.56
C LEU A 47 -13.53 14.27 -13.71
N LEU A 48 -12.32 14.83 -13.86
CA LEU A 48 -11.98 15.70 -14.98
C LEU A 48 -12.04 14.95 -16.32
N ALA A 49 -11.58 13.69 -16.38
CA ALA A 49 -11.66 12.88 -17.59
C ALA A 49 -13.13 12.61 -17.99
N VAL A 50 -13.99 12.30 -17.02
CA VAL A 50 -15.44 12.13 -17.26
C VAL A 50 -16.06 13.45 -17.75
N ALA A 51 -15.74 14.56 -17.11
CA ALA A 51 -16.24 15.88 -17.52
C ALA A 51 -15.79 16.23 -18.96
N ALA A 52 -14.52 15.98 -19.31
CA ALA A 52 -14.00 16.19 -20.64
C ALA A 52 -14.76 15.36 -21.70
N ALA A 53 -15.05 14.10 -21.41
CA ALA A 53 -15.83 13.23 -22.29
C ALA A 53 -17.25 13.77 -22.51
N VAL A 54 -17.93 14.24 -21.45
CA VAL A 54 -19.26 14.85 -21.56
C VAL A 54 -19.22 16.12 -22.40
N VAL A 55 -18.23 16.99 -22.20
CA VAL A 55 -18.05 18.22 -22.98
C VAL A 55 -17.77 17.91 -24.46
N ALA A 56 -16.99 16.85 -24.73
CA ALA A 56 -16.73 16.39 -26.10
C ALA A 56 -18.01 15.91 -26.79
N LEU A 57 -18.86 15.16 -26.08
CA LEU A 57 -20.14 14.67 -26.60
C LEU A 57 -21.10 15.81 -26.98
N TRP A 58 -20.99 16.97 -26.34
CA TRP A 58 -21.75 18.18 -26.68
C TRP A 58 -21.16 18.99 -27.85
N GLY A 59 -20.05 18.54 -28.44
CA GLY A 59 -19.43 19.18 -29.61
C GLY A 59 -18.47 20.32 -29.28
N PHE A 60 -18.18 20.58 -28.00
CA PHE A 60 -17.23 21.62 -27.58
C PHE A 60 -15.78 21.11 -27.59
N GLY A 61 -15.26 20.78 -28.77
CA GLY A 61 -13.97 20.10 -28.94
C GLY A 61 -12.77 20.83 -28.27
N ALA A 62 -12.67 22.14 -28.41
CA ALA A 62 -11.58 22.92 -27.81
C ALA A 62 -11.62 22.90 -26.27
N ALA A 63 -12.81 23.04 -25.67
CA ALA A 63 -12.97 22.98 -24.22
C ALA A 63 -12.69 21.55 -23.70
N ALA A 64 -13.18 20.52 -24.39
CA ALA A 64 -12.92 19.14 -24.05
C ALA A 64 -11.42 18.81 -24.05
N LEU A 65 -10.67 19.31 -25.04
CA LEU A 65 -9.23 19.10 -25.12
C LEU A 65 -8.51 19.71 -23.91
N VAL A 66 -8.85 20.95 -23.53
CA VAL A 66 -8.25 21.60 -22.36
C VAL A 66 -8.51 20.81 -21.08
N VAL A 67 -9.78 20.43 -20.83
CA VAL A 67 -10.14 19.64 -19.64
C VAL A 67 -9.45 18.27 -19.65
N THR A 68 -9.30 17.65 -20.82
CA THR A 68 -8.57 16.39 -20.97
C THR A 68 -7.10 16.52 -20.56
N ILE A 69 -6.42 17.60 -20.98
CA ILE A 69 -5.02 17.86 -20.57
C ILE A 69 -4.93 17.99 -19.06
N PHE A 70 -5.83 18.77 -18.45
CA PHE A 70 -5.87 18.91 -17.00
C PHE A 70 -6.12 17.56 -16.29
N ALA A 71 -7.02 16.73 -16.82
CA ALA A 71 -7.26 15.39 -16.31
C ALA A 71 -5.98 14.54 -16.32
N VAL A 72 -5.29 14.48 -17.46
CA VAL A 72 -4.04 13.72 -17.63
C VAL A 72 -2.97 14.19 -16.66
N VAL A 73 -2.72 15.50 -16.58
CA VAL A 73 -1.71 16.06 -15.68
C VAL A 73 -2.04 15.74 -14.22
N THR A 74 -3.30 15.86 -13.82
CA THR A 74 -3.74 15.59 -12.45
C THR A 74 -3.58 14.11 -12.10
N VAL A 75 -3.95 13.20 -13.02
CA VAL A 75 -3.73 11.75 -12.82
C VAL A 75 -2.25 11.44 -12.70
N LEU A 76 -1.40 11.95 -13.60
CA LEU A 76 0.04 11.70 -13.56
C LEU A 76 0.67 12.20 -12.27
N ALA A 77 0.29 13.39 -11.80
CA ALA A 77 0.76 13.92 -10.53
C ALA A 77 0.29 13.06 -9.34
N GLY A 78 -0.95 12.56 -9.37
CA GLY A 78 -1.47 11.63 -8.36
C GLY A 78 -0.70 10.32 -8.33
N VAL A 79 -0.48 9.70 -9.49
CA VAL A 79 0.33 8.46 -9.62
C VAL A 79 1.75 8.69 -9.10
N ALA A 80 2.40 9.79 -9.49
CA ALA A 80 3.76 10.10 -9.07
C ALA A 80 3.86 10.24 -7.55
N LEU A 81 2.90 10.92 -6.91
CA LEU A 81 2.90 11.12 -5.46
C LEU A 81 2.74 9.79 -4.71
N VAL A 82 1.82 8.93 -5.16
CA VAL A 82 1.67 7.58 -4.61
C VAL A 82 2.95 6.77 -4.80
N ALA A 83 3.53 6.77 -6.01
CA ALA A 83 4.74 6.02 -6.34
C ALA A 83 5.96 6.45 -5.50
N VAL A 84 6.13 7.76 -5.26
CA VAL A 84 7.21 8.27 -4.42
C VAL A 84 7.10 7.74 -3.00
N GLU A 85 5.90 7.69 -2.40
CA GLU A 85 5.76 7.15 -1.05
C GLU A 85 6.01 5.63 -1.01
N GLN A 86 5.61 4.89 -2.06
CA GLN A 86 5.94 3.46 -2.19
C GLN A 86 7.47 3.23 -2.23
N VAL A 87 8.18 4.03 -3.03
CA VAL A 87 9.65 3.95 -3.12
C VAL A 87 10.31 4.32 -1.79
N ARG A 88 9.84 5.37 -1.11
CA ARG A 88 10.36 5.78 0.20
C ARG A 88 10.14 4.71 1.27
N ARG A 89 8.98 4.05 1.28
CA ARG A 89 8.70 2.93 2.18
C ARG A 89 9.65 1.76 1.92
N ARG A 90 9.82 1.39 0.65
CA ARG A 90 10.74 0.31 0.26
C ARG A 90 12.18 0.60 0.69
N ALA A 91 12.65 1.84 0.49
CA ALA A 91 14.00 2.24 0.91
C ALA A 91 14.21 2.15 2.44
N ARG A 92 13.20 2.47 3.26
CA ARG A 92 13.28 2.32 4.72
C ARG A 92 13.33 0.86 5.16
N ASN A 93 12.52 0.00 4.54
CA ASN A 93 12.50 -1.43 4.87
C ASN A 93 13.80 -2.14 4.48
N THR A 94 14.51 -1.69 3.44
CA THR A 94 15.82 -2.24 3.06
C THR A 94 16.97 -1.73 3.93
N ALA A 95 16.81 -0.57 4.59
CA ALA A 95 17.83 0.02 5.45
C ALA A 95 17.75 -0.44 6.92
N ALA A 96 16.64 -1.07 7.34
CA ALA A 96 16.57 -1.76 8.61
C ALA A 96 17.46 -3.02 8.50
N PRO A 97 18.48 -3.20 9.36
CA PRO A 97 19.20 -4.46 9.42
C PRO A 97 18.19 -5.57 9.67
N GLU A 98 18.23 -6.59 8.84
CA GLU A 98 17.56 -7.86 9.09
C GLU A 98 18.21 -8.42 10.36
N GLU A 99 17.70 -8.04 11.53
CA GLU A 99 18.07 -8.67 12.78
C GLU A 99 17.66 -10.14 12.63
N ALA A 100 18.66 -10.96 12.29
CA ALA A 100 18.51 -12.40 12.18
C ALA A 100 17.75 -12.86 13.42
N PRO A 101 16.60 -13.54 13.26
CA PRO A 101 15.77 -13.89 14.39
C PRO A 101 16.62 -14.64 15.43
N ALA A 102 16.48 -14.30 16.71
CA ALA A 102 17.26 -14.94 17.80
C ALA A 102 17.11 -16.48 17.84
N TRP A 103 16.10 -17.05 17.17
CA TRP A 103 15.92 -18.49 17.00
C TRP A 103 16.79 -19.12 15.90
N GLN A 104 17.43 -18.32 15.04
CA GLN A 104 18.36 -18.76 13.99
C GLN A 104 19.78 -19.00 14.52
N ALA A 105 20.05 -18.71 15.80
CA ALA A 105 21.19 -19.26 16.52
C ALA A 105 20.94 -20.76 16.77
N VAL A 106 21.09 -21.56 15.72
CA VAL A 106 21.08 -23.01 15.79
C VAL A 106 22.25 -23.41 16.69
N ALA A 107 21.97 -23.73 17.95
CA ALA A 107 22.91 -24.43 18.80
C ALA A 107 23.29 -25.74 18.08
N PRO A 108 24.59 -26.07 17.93
CA PRO A 108 24.97 -27.33 17.32
C PRO A 108 24.37 -28.48 18.13
N PRO A 109 23.79 -29.50 17.48
CA PRO A 109 23.25 -30.65 18.19
C PRO A 109 24.43 -31.42 18.81
N GLY A 110 24.58 -31.29 20.13
CA GLY A 110 25.48 -32.11 20.93
C GLY A 110 26.57 -31.33 21.65
N SER A 111 26.35 -31.07 22.95
CA SER A 111 27.38 -31.08 23.99
C SER A 111 26.79 -31.67 25.25
#